data_AF-A0A9E4B9R9-F1
#
_entry.id   AF-A0A9E4B9R9-F1
#
_cell.length_a   1.000
_cell.length_b   1.000
_cell.length_c   1.000
_cell.angle_alpha   90.00
_cell.angle_beta   90.00
_cell.angle_gamma   90.00
#
_symmetry.space_group_name_H-M   'P 1'
#
loop_
_entity.id
_entity.type
_entity.pdbx_description
1 polymer ?
#
loop_
_entity_poly.entity_id
_entity_poly.type
_entity_poly.pdbx_seq_one_letter_code
_entity_poly.pdbx_strand_id
1 'polypeptide(L)'
;MTSGRRKRGCATGALIRALIDWVVDHGCTPHVAIDCGVSGVEVPLDRAVDGRLVLNVSATSTRNLQVGDDMLSVDCRFGGRPVHVRAPVVAVLAVYAHETGMGMAFEVQTPSKSRPKLTLVK
;
A
#
# COMPACT_ATOMS: atom_id res chain seq x y z
N MET A 1 -20.21 -21.17 18.67
CA MET A 1 -19.88 -19.85 18.12
C MET A 1 -18.45 -19.87 17.63
N THR A 2 -18.22 -20.26 16.38
CA THR A 2 -16.89 -20.37 15.79
C THR A 2 -16.36 -18.98 15.50
N SER A 3 -15.42 -18.52 16.33
CA SER A 3 -14.65 -17.30 16.10
C SER A 3 -13.87 -17.46 14.79
N GLY A 4 -14.43 -16.95 13.71
CA GLY A 4 -13.76 -16.85 12.41
C GLY A 4 -12.53 -15.96 12.56
N ARG A 5 -11.35 -16.57 12.58
CA ARG A 5 -10.07 -15.88 12.56
C ARG A 5 -10.01 -15.12 11.24
N ARG A 6 -10.36 -13.83 11.24
CA ARG A 6 -10.14 -12.96 10.07
C ARG A 6 -8.66 -13.07 9.74
N LYS A 7 -8.34 -13.56 8.55
CA LYS A 7 -6.97 -13.58 8.06
C LYS A 7 -6.53 -12.12 7.91
N ARG A 8 -5.84 -11.59 8.93
CA ARG A 8 -5.22 -10.27 8.87
C ARG A 8 -4.20 -10.33 7.72
N GLY A 9 -4.23 -9.34 6.84
CA GLY A 9 -3.26 -9.21 5.75
C GLY A 9 -1.83 -9.21 6.29
N CYS A 10 -0.86 -9.55 5.45
CA CYS A 10 0.56 -9.57 5.84
C CYS A 10 1.13 -8.16 6.06
N ALA A 11 0.53 -7.13 5.47
CA ALA A 11 0.80 -5.74 5.81
C ALA A 11 -0.04 -5.35 7.03
N THR A 12 0.62 -4.88 8.09
CA THR A 12 -0.06 -4.24 9.23
C THR A 12 0.32 -2.77 9.22
N GLY A 13 -0.61 -1.90 9.62
CA GLY A 13 -0.35 -0.46 9.73
C GLY A 13 0.89 -0.14 10.54
N ALA A 14 1.11 -0.87 11.64
CA ALA A 14 2.29 -0.71 12.50
C ALA A 14 3.61 -0.97 11.76
N LEU A 15 3.68 -2.00 10.93
CA LEU A 15 4.87 -2.32 10.15
C LEU A 15 5.13 -1.29 9.05
N ILE A 16 4.07 -0.79 8.41
CA ILE A 16 4.19 0.31 7.44
C ILE A 16 4.77 1.56 8.10
N ARG A 17 4.27 1.94 9.28
CA ARG A 17 4.80 3.08 10.06
C ARG A 17 6.29 2.88 10.38
N ALA A 18 6.63 1.72 10.95
CA ALA A 18 8.01 1.42 11.31
C ALA A 18 8.98 1.45 10.11
N LEU A 19 8.53 1.02 8.92
CA LEU A 19 9.36 1.08 7.71
C LEU A 19 9.52 2.52 7.20
N ILE A 20 8.47 3.34 7.26
CA ILE A 20 8.57 4.76 6.91
C ILE A 20 9.56 5.45 7.83
N ASP A 21 9.44 5.25 9.15
CA ASP A 21 10.36 5.80 10.14
C ASP A 21 11.78 5.32 9.90
N TRP A 22 11.98 4.02 9.64
CA TRP A 22 13.29 3.45 9.30
C TRP A 22 13.92 4.14 8.08
N VAL A 23 13.15 4.34 7.00
CA VAL A 23 13.67 5.04 5.80
C VAL A 23 14.09 6.48 6.15
N VAL A 24 13.28 7.18 6.93
CA VAL A 24 13.54 8.57 7.35
C VAL A 24 14.77 8.66 8.26
N ASP A 25 14.92 7.75 9.21
CA ASP A 25 16.06 7.69 10.14
C ASP A 25 17.39 7.47 9.39
N HIS A 26 17.34 6.85 8.21
CA HIS A 26 18.49 6.67 7.31
C HIS A 26 18.70 7.85 6.34
N GLY A 27 17.99 8.97 6.54
CA GLY A 27 18.11 10.17 5.70
C GLY A 27 17.61 9.97 4.27
N CYS A 28 16.78 8.96 4.02
CA CYS A 28 16.25 8.64 2.71
C CYS A 28 14.79 9.08 2.56
N THR A 29 14.28 9.07 1.32
CA THR A 29 12.92 9.52 1.01
C THR A 29 11.94 8.35 0.97
N PRO A 30 10.99 8.24 1.91
CA PRO A 30 10.04 7.13 1.96
C PRO A 30 9.04 7.19 0.81
N HIS A 31 8.97 6.10 0.06
CA HIS A 31 7.99 5.86 -0.99
C HIS A 31 7.10 4.66 -0.66
N VAL A 32 5.82 4.78 -0.97
CA VAL A 32 4.82 3.73 -0.79
C VAL A 32 4.22 3.38 -2.15
N ALA A 33 4.27 2.10 -2.51
CA ALA A 33 3.57 1.59 -3.68
C ALA A 33 2.19 1.08 -3.26
N ILE A 34 1.15 1.46 -4.00
CA ILE A 34 -0.25 1.17 -3.71
C ILE A 34 -0.90 0.53 -4.95
N ASP A 35 -1.65 -0.54 -4.76
CA ASP A 35 -2.48 -1.16 -5.78
C ASP A 35 -3.80 -0.39 -5.92
N CYS A 36 -4.00 0.26 -7.06
CA CYS A 36 -5.21 1.05 -7.34
C CYS A 36 -6.44 0.18 -7.65
N GLY A 37 -6.27 -1.12 -7.89
CA GLY A 37 -7.36 -2.05 -8.18
C GLY A 37 -8.08 -2.59 -6.94
N VAL A 38 -7.54 -2.35 -5.75
CA VAL A 38 -8.13 -2.81 -4.49
C VAL A 38 -9.34 -1.93 -4.11
N SER A 39 -10.43 -2.58 -3.71
CA SER A 39 -11.65 -1.89 -3.28
C SER A 39 -11.38 -0.97 -2.09
N GLY A 40 -11.90 0.26 -2.16
CA GLY A 40 -11.72 1.28 -1.12
C GLY A 40 -10.48 2.16 -1.31
N VAL A 41 -9.70 1.96 -2.38
CA VAL A 41 -8.61 2.88 -2.74
C VAL A 41 -9.19 4.11 -3.45
N GLU A 42 -8.86 5.29 -2.93
CA GLU A 42 -9.25 6.59 -3.45
C GLU A 42 -7.99 7.37 -3.81
N VAL A 43 -7.66 7.40 -5.10
CA VAL A 43 -6.45 8.00 -5.65
C VAL A 43 -6.72 8.64 -7.01
N PRO A 44 -5.91 9.62 -7.44
CA PRO A 44 -5.97 10.14 -8.81
C PRO A 44 -5.42 9.10 -9.79
N LEU A 45 -6.33 8.36 -10.45
CA LEU A 45 -5.99 7.25 -11.34
C LEU A 45 -5.17 7.67 -12.57
N ASP A 46 -5.21 8.95 -12.96
CA ASP A 46 -4.37 9.53 -14.02
C ASP A 46 -2.87 9.53 -13.66
N ARG A 47 -2.53 9.30 -12.39
CA ARG A 47 -1.16 9.21 -11.87
C ARG A 47 -0.70 7.78 -11.64
N ALA A 48 -1.60 6.81 -11.80
CA ALA A 48 -1.26 5.41 -11.68
C ALA A 48 -0.63 4.90 -12.99
N VAL A 49 0.39 4.04 -12.87
CA VAL A 49 1.02 3.33 -13.98
C VAL A 49 0.81 1.84 -13.74
N ASP A 50 0.28 1.12 -14.73
CA ASP A 50 -0.08 -0.30 -14.63
C ASP A 50 -0.95 -0.64 -13.41
N GLY A 51 -1.89 0.25 -13.09
CA GLY A 51 -2.79 0.10 -11.93
C GLY A 51 -2.10 0.28 -10.58
N ARG A 52 -0.88 0.83 -10.55
CA ARG A 52 -0.12 1.09 -9.32
C ARG A 52 0.17 2.57 -9.17
N LEU A 53 -0.01 3.08 -7.96
CA LEU A 53 0.43 4.42 -7.59
C LEU A 53 1.67 4.32 -6.71
N VAL A 54 2.74 5.01 -7.09
CA VAL A 54 3.88 5.22 -6.22
C VAL A 54 3.76 6.62 -5.62
N LEU A 55 3.71 6.69 -4.29
CA LEU A 55 3.53 7.93 -3.56
C LEU A 55 4.76 8.20 -2.69
N ASN A 56 5.35 9.39 -2.87
CA ASN A 56 6.30 9.94 -1.91
C ASN A 56 5.54 10.38 -0.66
N VAL A 57 5.85 9.78 0.48
CA VAL A 57 5.18 10.06 1.77
C VAL A 57 6.07 10.84 2.75
N SER A 58 7.15 11.47 2.25
CA SER A 58 8.01 12.31 3.07
C SER A 58 7.22 13.51 3.63
N ALA A 59 7.65 14.00 4.80
CA ALA A 59 7.07 15.19 5.42
C ALA A 59 7.22 16.47 4.56
N THR A 60 8.16 16.47 3.61
CA THR A 60 8.35 17.58 2.65
C THR A 60 7.35 17.55 1.49
N SER A 61 6.84 16.38 1.13
CA SER A 61 5.94 16.18 -0.01
C SER A 61 4.47 16.05 0.39
N THR A 62 4.22 15.75 1.66
CA THR A 62 2.89 15.40 2.17
C THR A 62 2.57 16.08 3.49
N ARG A 63 1.28 16.07 3.84
CA ARG A 63 0.76 16.50 5.14
C ARG A 63 -0.23 15.48 5.65
N ASN A 64 -0.44 15.48 6.97
CA ASN A 64 -1.45 14.64 7.63
C ASN A 64 -1.34 13.15 7.25
N LEU A 65 -0.12 12.64 7.09
CA LEU A 65 0.10 11.22 6.88
C LEU A 65 -0.41 10.47 8.12
N GLN A 66 -1.44 9.66 7.92
CA GLN A 66 -1.99 8.77 8.92
C GLN A 66 -1.93 7.36 8.36
N VAL A 67 -1.27 6.48 9.09
CA VAL A 67 -1.31 5.06 8.83
C VAL A 67 -2.00 4.46 10.04
N GLY A 68 -3.26 4.07 9.89
CA GLY A 68 -4.00 3.28 10.88
C GLY A 68 -3.79 1.79 10.65
N ASP A 69 -4.49 0.94 11.40
CA ASP A 69 -4.35 -0.51 11.25
C ASP A 69 -4.98 -1.05 9.96
N ASP A 70 -6.05 -0.38 9.47
CA ASP A 70 -6.80 -0.79 8.29
C ASP A 70 -6.67 0.17 7.10
N MET A 71 -6.26 1.42 7.33
CA MET A 71 -6.29 2.49 6.32
C MET A 71 -5.05 3.38 6.40
N LEU A 72 -4.48 3.71 5.25
CA LEU A 72 -3.51 4.78 5.04
C LEU A 72 -4.23 5.97 4.43
N SER A 73 -4.02 7.18 4.96
CA SER A 73 -4.52 8.41 4.36
C SER A 73 -3.47 9.52 4.44
N VAL A 74 -3.42 10.36 3.41
CA VAL A 74 -2.43 11.43 3.34
C VAL A 74 -2.89 12.55 2.41
N ASP A 75 -2.55 13.79 2.78
CA ASP A 75 -2.73 14.96 1.92
C ASP A 75 -1.45 15.18 1.11
N CYS A 76 -1.57 15.17 -0.21
CA CYS A 76 -0.43 15.36 -1.11
C CYS A 76 -0.81 16.29 -2.27
N ARG A 77 0.15 16.56 -3.15
CA ARG A 77 -0.08 17.40 -4.34
C ARG A 77 0.43 16.69 -5.58
N PHE A 78 -0.38 16.67 -6.62
CA PHE A 78 0.02 16.21 -7.96
C PHE A 78 -0.03 17.39 -8.93
N GLY A 79 1.11 17.77 -9.51
CA GLY A 79 1.18 18.92 -10.42
C GLY A 79 0.66 20.23 -9.81
N GLY A 80 0.85 20.41 -8.49
CA GLY A 80 0.35 21.57 -7.76
C GLY A 80 -1.15 21.53 -7.41
N ARG A 81 -1.87 20.46 -7.72
CA ARG A 81 -3.26 20.30 -7.26
C ARG A 81 -3.30 19.51 -5.96
N PRO A 82 -3.95 20.01 -4.89
CA PRO A 82 -4.09 19.26 -3.65
C PRO A 82 -5.00 18.05 -3.87
N VAL A 83 -4.60 16.90 -3.35
CA VAL A 83 -5.33 15.64 -3.43
C VAL A 83 -5.24 14.94 -2.10
N HIS A 84 -6.36 14.38 -1.66
CA HIS A 84 -6.41 13.49 -0.51
C HIS A 84 -6.37 12.06 -1.01
N VAL A 85 -5.36 11.29 -0.59
CA VAL A 85 -5.22 9.87 -0.92
C VAL A 85 -5.70 9.03 0.25
N ARG A 86 -6.51 8.02 -0.02
CA ARG A 86 -6.88 6.97 0.93
C ARG A 86 -6.65 5.59 0.32
N ALA A 87 -6.07 4.68 1.08
CA ALA A 87 -5.84 3.32 0.65
C ALA A 87 -5.94 2.37 1.83
N PRO A 88 -6.75 1.28 1.75
CA PRO A 88 -6.70 0.23 2.74
C PRO A 88 -5.27 -0.31 2.88
N VAL A 89 -4.86 -0.68 4.09
CA VAL A 89 -3.51 -1.22 4.35
C VAL A 89 -3.23 -2.45 3.48
N VAL A 90 -4.25 -3.24 3.17
CA VAL A 90 -4.16 -4.40 2.26
C VAL A 90 -3.82 -4.04 0.81
N ALA A 91 -3.98 -2.77 0.41
CA ALA A 91 -3.60 -2.26 -0.91
C ALA A 91 -2.14 -1.80 -0.98
N VAL A 92 -1.43 -1.73 0.15
CA VAL A 92 -0.02 -1.32 0.18
C VAL A 92 0.85 -2.48 -0.31
N LEU A 93 1.53 -2.25 -1.42
CA LEU A 93 2.39 -3.21 -2.10
C LEU A 93 3.81 -3.22 -1.55
N ALA A 94 4.35 -2.04 -1.22
CA ALA A 94 5.72 -1.90 -0.73
C ALA A 94 5.93 -0.57 -0.02
N VAL A 95 6.90 -0.54 0.89
CA VAL A 95 7.49 0.67 1.46
C VAL A 95 8.99 0.59 1.24
N TYR A 96 9.59 1.63 0.65
CA TYR A 96 11.02 1.63 0.30
C TYR A 96 11.62 3.04 0.27
N ALA A 97 12.94 3.10 0.37
CA ALA A 97 13.75 4.30 0.17
C ALA A 97 13.90 4.59 -1.32
N HIS A 98 13.56 5.80 -1.76
CA HIS A 98 13.64 6.19 -3.17
C HIS A 98 15.06 6.05 -3.75
N GLU A 99 16.05 6.44 -2.97
CA GLU A 99 17.44 6.59 -3.38
C GLU A 99 18.15 5.24 -3.56
N THR A 100 17.80 4.27 -2.71
CA THR A 100 18.51 2.98 -2.65
C THR A 100 17.66 1.81 -3.13
N GLY A 101 16.33 1.98 -3.21
CA GLY A 101 15.39 0.90 -3.47
C GLY A 101 15.23 -0.09 -2.31
N MET A 102 15.95 0.09 -1.20
CA MET A 102 15.86 -0.79 -0.04
C MET A 102 14.55 -0.57 0.70
N GLY A 103 13.96 -1.67 1.17
CA GLY A 103 12.69 -1.64 1.88
C GLY A 103 12.07 -3.03 1.93
N MET A 104 10.74 -3.06 1.95
CA MET A 104 9.99 -4.30 2.03
C MET A 104 8.77 -4.27 1.10
N ALA A 105 8.57 -5.37 0.38
CA ALA A 105 7.36 -5.65 -0.36
C ALA A 105 6.42 -6.51 0.49
N PHE A 106 5.11 -6.31 0.33
CA PHE A 106 4.06 -7.07 1.01
C PHE A 106 3.36 -7.99 0.01
N GLU A 107 3.01 -9.20 0.44
CA GLU A 107 2.26 -10.14 -0.40
C GLU A 107 0.80 -9.69 -0.56
N VAL A 108 0.39 -9.42 -1.79
CA VAL A 108 -1.03 -9.20 -2.09
C VAL A 108 -1.75 -10.53 -2.04
N GLN A 109 -2.58 -10.73 -1.01
CA GLN A 109 -3.52 -11.86 -0.99
C GLN A 109 -4.61 -11.62 -2.03
N THR A 110 -4.34 -11.98 -3.27
CA THR A 110 -5.40 -12.21 -4.24
C THR A 110 -6.25 -13.37 -3.71
N PRO A 111 -7.59 -13.27 -3.64
CA PRO A 111 -8.40 -14.45 -3.47
C PRO A 111 -8.11 -15.34 -4.69
N SER A 112 -7.35 -16.40 -4.46
CA SER A 112 -7.02 -17.41 -5.45
C SER A 112 -8.28 -17.74 -6.24
N LYS A 113 -8.32 -17.40 -7.54
CA LYS A 113 -9.23 -18.06 -8.47
C LYS A 113 -8.83 -19.54 -8.41
N SER A 114 -9.66 -20.34 -7.75
CA SER A 114 -9.47 -21.78 -7.64
C SER A 114 -9.16 -22.34 -9.02
N ARG A 115 -7.99 -22.98 -9.16
CA ARG A 115 -7.63 -23.75 -10.34
C ARG A 115 -8.78 -24.73 -10.62
N PRO A 116 -9.38 -24.77 -11.82
CA PRO A 116 -10.42 -25.76 -12.09
C PRO A 116 -9.78 -27.14 -11.87
N LYS A 117 -10.44 -27.98 -11.06
CA LYS A 117 -10.06 -29.40 -10.94
C LYS A 117 -10.08 -29.96 -12.35
N LEU A 118 -8.92 -30.37 -12.87
CA LEU A 118 -8.84 -31.22 -14.04
C LEU A 118 -9.45 -32.55 -13.64
N THR A 119 -10.73 -32.75 -13.97
CA THR A 119 -11.33 -34.07 -13.87
C THR A 119 -10.81 -34.87 -15.05
N LEU A 120 -9.97 -35.87 -14.77
CA LEU A 120 -9.57 -36.87 -15.75
C LEU A 120 -10.83 -37.65 -16.15
N VAL A 121 -11.32 -37.44 -17.38
CA VAL A 121 -12.37 -38.27 -17.96
C VAL A 121 -11.76 -39.64 -18.22
N LYS A 122 -12.36 -40.67 -17.64
CA LYS A 122 -11.89 -42.06 -17.69
C LYS A 122 -12.27 -42.71 -19.02
#